data_AF-A0A956E8C2-F1
#
_entry.id   AF-A0A956E8C2-F1
#
_cell.length_a   1.000
_cell.length_b   1.000
_cell.length_c   1.000
_cell.angle_alpha   90.00
_cell.angle_beta   90.00
_cell.angle_gamma   90.00
#
_symmetry.space_group_name_H-M   'P 1'
#
loop_
_entity.id
_entity.type
_entity.pdbx_description
1 polymer ?
#
loop_
_entity_poly.entity_id
_entity_poly.type
_entity_poly.pdbx_seq_one_letter_code
_entity_poly.pdbx_strand_id
1 'polypeptide(L)'
;MTSQRYEIRGATLADEEPLLELAQFLNTINLPNDRASIRALLEHAHRSFTGEIGSPADRRFVFVLWDLETQRAVGTSMIVAQHGRREAPYIYLDVIPEEKYSRAVDRHFHHTLLRIGFSYDGPTEIGGLVVHPEYRKVPERLGLLISYVRFLYIAAHRALFRDELIAAVLPPPGAGGT
;
A
#
# COMPACT_ATOMS: atom_id res chain seq x y z
N MET A 1 -36.10 5.47 -0.74
CA MET A 1 -34.74 6.05 -0.81
C MET A 1 -33.82 5.09 -0.11
N THR A 2 -32.99 4.36 -0.85
CA THR A 2 -31.94 3.52 -0.24
C THR A 2 -30.95 4.47 0.42
N SER A 3 -30.94 4.50 1.75
CA SER A 3 -29.91 5.21 2.51
C SER A 3 -28.56 4.60 2.12
N GLN A 4 -27.63 5.43 1.66
CA GLN A 4 -26.29 4.97 1.32
C GLN A 4 -25.56 4.62 2.62
N ARG A 5 -25.43 3.33 2.93
CA ARG A 5 -24.82 2.86 4.17
C ARG A 5 -23.31 3.04 4.21
N TYR A 6 -22.63 2.90 3.07
CA TYR A 6 -21.18 2.93 2.98
C TYR A 6 -20.68 4.10 2.14
N GLU A 7 -19.62 4.76 2.62
CA GLU A 7 -18.95 5.86 1.96
C GLU A 7 -17.46 5.59 1.84
N ILE A 8 -16.87 5.84 0.67
CA ILE A 8 -15.42 5.90 0.49
C ILE A 8 -15.03 7.34 0.21
N ARG A 9 -14.08 7.86 0.98
CA ARG A 9 -13.56 9.22 0.80
C ARG A 9 -12.06 9.28 1.09
N GLY A 10 -11.44 10.39 0.69
CA GLY A 10 -10.09 10.73 1.13
C GLY A 10 -10.06 10.88 2.65
N ALA A 11 -9.01 10.33 3.26
CA ALA A 11 -8.79 10.46 4.69
C ALA A 11 -8.37 11.89 5.05
N THR A 12 -8.75 12.29 6.25
CA THR A 12 -8.53 13.61 6.84
C THR A 12 -7.92 13.45 8.23
N LEU A 13 -7.49 14.55 8.84
CA LEU A 13 -7.01 14.54 10.24
C LEU A 13 -8.05 14.02 11.24
N ALA A 14 -9.35 14.15 10.94
CA ALA A 14 -10.42 13.61 11.80
C ALA A 14 -10.46 12.07 11.81
N ASP A 15 -9.79 11.41 10.86
CA ASP A 15 -9.72 9.96 10.74
C ASP A 15 -8.54 9.35 11.52
N GLU A 16 -7.85 10.11 12.39
CA GLU A 16 -6.69 9.62 13.15
C GLU A 16 -7.01 8.40 14.02
N GLU A 17 -8.01 8.50 14.92
CA GLU A 17 -8.39 7.36 15.78
C GLU A 17 -8.90 6.16 14.97
N PRO A 18 -9.83 6.32 14.01
CA PRO A 18 -10.31 5.19 13.23
C PRO A 18 -9.21 4.53 12.38
N LEU A 19 -8.27 5.31 11.84
CA LEU A 19 -7.17 4.77 11.05
C LEU A 19 -6.13 4.05 11.93
N LEU A 20 -5.86 4.55 13.14
CA LEU A 20 -5.02 3.88 14.12
C LEU A 20 -5.62 2.54 14.55
N GLU A 21 -6.94 2.47 14.76
CA GLU A 21 -7.65 1.22 15.04
C GLU A 21 -7.49 0.20 13.89
N LEU A 22 -7.70 0.64 12.65
CA LEU A 22 -7.53 -0.22 11.47
C LEU A 22 -6.08 -0.70 11.29
N ALA A 23 -5.09 0.13 11.63
CA ALA A 23 -3.68 -0.19 11.54
C ALA A 23 -3.29 -1.39 12.42
N GLN A 24 -4.01 -1.66 13.51
CA GLN A 24 -3.80 -2.83 14.37
C GLN A 24 -3.91 -4.17 13.63
N PHE A 25 -4.72 -4.23 12.57
CA PHE A 25 -5.00 -5.47 11.83
C PHE A 25 -4.03 -5.73 10.66
N LEU A 26 -3.11 -4.81 10.37
CA LEU A 26 -2.14 -4.93 9.27
C LEU A 26 -0.70 -4.66 9.74
N ASN A 27 -0.48 -3.58 10.49
CA ASN A 27 0.81 -3.11 11.01
C ASN A 27 1.99 -3.31 10.04
N THR A 28 2.03 -2.48 8.99
CA THR A 28 3.07 -2.52 7.96
C THR A 28 3.88 -1.23 7.95
N ILE A 29 5.01 -1.21 7.24
CA ILE A 29 5.81 0.01 7.01
C ILE A 29 4.94 1.14 6.41
N ASN A 30 3.99 0.78 5.55
CA ASN A 30 3.08 1.70 4.87
C ASN A 30 1.89 2.15 5.73
N LEU A 31 1.53 1.39 6.77
CA LEU A 31 0.45 1.69 7.70
C LEU A 31 0.84 1.17 9.09
N PRO A 32 1.77 1.87 9.78
CA PRO A 32 2.25 1.46 11.09
C PRO A 32 1.17 1.72 12.13
N ASN A 33 1.04 0.81 13.11
CA ASN A 33 0.19 1.02 14.29
C ASN A 33 0.92 1.93 15.31
N ASP A 34 1.24 3.14 14.88
CA ASP A 34 1.89 4.18 15.67
C ASP A 34 1.20 5.53 15.43
N ARG A 35 0.76 6.18 16.51
CA ARG A 35 -0.05 7.41 16.43
C ARG A 35 0.66 8.55 15.70
N ALA A 36 1.95 8.77 16.00
CA ALA A 36 2.71 9.85 15.37
C ALA A 36 2.84 9.62 13.86
N SER A 37 3.11 8.38 13.46
CA SER A 37 3.19 7.97 12.06
C SER A 37 1.85 8.08 11.34
N ILE A 38 0.74 7.70 11.99
CA ILE A 38 -0.62 7.84 11.42
C ILE A 38 -0.99 9.31 11.22
N ARG A 39 -0.73 10.18 12.20
CA ARG A 39 -0.96 11.62 12.05
C ARG A 39 -0.15 12.19 10.88
N ALA A 40 1.16 11.91 10.83
CA ALA A 40 2.00 12.36 9.73
C ALA A 40 1.53 11.85 8.36
N LEU A 41 1.05 10.60 8.30
CA LEU A 41 0.47 10.02 7.10
C LEU A 41 -0.80 10.76 6.66
N LEU A 42 -1.71 11.10 7.59
CA LEU A 42 -2.94 11.83 7.30
C LEU A 42 -2.68 13.27 6.87
N GLU A 43 -1.74 13.97 7.51
CA GLU A 43 -1.30 15.31 7.09
C GLU A 43 -0.74 15.29 5.67
N HIS A 44 0.13 14.33 5.38
CA HIS A 44 0.71 14.16 4.06
C HIS A 44 -0.35 13.80 3.01
N ALA A 45 -1.32 12.95 3.37
CA ALA A 45 -2.43 12.59 2.51
C ALA A 45 -3.33 13.79 2.19
N HIS A 46 -3.67 14.58 3.20
CA HIS A 46 -4.46 15.80 3.02
C HIS A 46 -3.79 16.76 2.04
N ARG A 47 -2.50 17.06 2.25
CA ARG A 47 -1.70 17.92 1.37
C ARG A 47 -1.55 17.35 -0.06
N SER A 48 -1.59 16.03 -0.20
CA SER A 48 -1.59 15.36 -1.50
C SER A 48 -2.91 15.55 -2.25
N PHE A 49 -4.04 15.41 -1.55
CA PHE A 49 -5.38 15.63 -2.11
C PHE A 49 -5.64 17.09 -2.46
N THR A 50 -5.19 18.04 -1.62
CA THR A 50 -5.37 19.49 -1.85
C THR A 50 -4.40 20.05 -2.89
N GLY A 51 -3.37 19.29 -3.28
CA GLY A 51 -2.38 19.69 -4.27
C GLY A 51 -1.27 20.59 -3.71
N GLU A 52 -1.18 20.75 -2.39
CA GLU A 52 -0.11 21.50 -1.71
C GLU A 52 1.27 20.87 -1.90
N ILE A 53 1.33 19.55 -2.15
CA ILE A 53 2.58 18.89 -2.54
C ILE A 53 2.77 19.09 -4.05
N GLY A 54 3.66 20.00 -4.45
CA GLY A 54 3.87 20.36 -5.85
C GLY A 54 4.36 19.21 -6.73
N SER A 55 5.30 18.41 -6.22
CA SER A 55 5.84 17.23 -6.92
C SER A 55 4.84 16.06 -6.86
N PRO A 56 4.32 15.55 -8.00
CA PRO A 56 3.42 14.39 -8.00
C PRO A 56 4.06 13.15 -7.37
N ALA A 57 5.35 12.93 -7.59
CA ALA A 57 6.09 11.77 -7.09
C ALA A 57 6.10 11.70 -5.55
N ASP A 58 5.99 12.85 -4.87
CA ASP A 58 5.99 12.91 -3.41
C ASP A 58 4.59 12.70 -2.81
N ARG A 59 3.54 12.57 -3.60
CA ARG A 59 2.16 12.47 -3.10
C ARG A 59 1.84 11.07 -2.56
N ARG A 60 1.01 11.03 -1.53
CA ARG A 60 0.42 9.80 -0.98
C ARG A 60 -1.06 10.03 -0.77
N PHE A 61 -1.90 9.08 -1.16
CA PHE A 61 -3.34 9.22 -1.06
C PHE A 61 -3.86 8.10 -0.17
N VAL A 62 -4.56 8.46 0.90
CA VAL A 62 -5.17 7.50 1.84
C VAL A 62 -6.68 7.61 1.72
N PHE A 63 -7.35 6.48 1.55
CA PHE A 63 -8.79 6.38 1.48
C PHE A 63 -9.30 5.64 2.70
N VAL A 64 -10.46 6.08 3.21
CA VAL A 64 -11.18 5.41 4.30
C VAL A 64 -12.55 5.00 3.80
N LEU A 65 -12.97 3.81 4.21
CA LEU A 65 -14.32 3.27 4.01
C LEU A 65 -15.08 3.39 5.33
N TRP A 66 -16.17 4.15 5.32
CA TRP A 66 -17.04 4.39 6.48
C TRP A 66 -18.34 3.59 6.37
N ASP A 67 -18.76 2.98 7.48
CA ASP A 67 -20.14 2.58 7.70
C ASP A 67 -20.85 3.76 8.39
N LEU A 68 -21.77 4.39 7.67
CA LEU A 68 -22.52 5.57 8.10
C LEU A 68 -23.65 5.24 9.08
N GLU A 69 -24.07 3.98 9.15
CA GLU A 69 -25.07 3.56 10.13
C GLU A 69 -24.44 3.43 11.52
N THR A 70 -23.23 2.87 11.57
CA THR A 70 -22.48 2.68 12.83
C THR A 70 -21.48 3.80 13.14
N GLN A 71 -21.31 4.76 12.21
CA GLN A 71 -20.35 5.86 12.30
C GLN A 71 -18.92 5.37 12.60
N ARG A 72 -18.48 4.34 11.87
CA ARG A 72 -17.18 3.69 12.08
C ARG A 72 -16.42 3.56 10.76
N ALA A 73 -15.09 3.77 10.80
CA ALA A 73 -14.23 3.38 9.68
C ALA A 73 -14.02 1.87 9.69
N VAL A 74 -14.35 1.21 8.58
CA VAL A 74 -14.35 -0.24 8.45
C VAL A 74 -13.32 -0.75 7.44
N GLY A 75 -12.63 0.15 6.75
CA GLY A 75 -11.50 -0.19 5.91
C GLY A 75 -10.68 1.02 5.50
N THR A 76 -9.46 0.76 5.04
CA THR A 76 -8.56 1.77 4.48
C THR A 76 -7.78 1.18 3.31
N SER A 77 -7.28 2.07 2.45
CA SER A 77 -6.33 1.75 1.39
C SER A 77 -5.49 2.98 1.06
N MET A 78 -4.32 2.75 0.46
CA MET A 78 -3.37 3.82 0.13
C MET A 78 -2.78 3.66 -1.27
N ILE A 79 -2.41 4.79 -1.86
CA ILE A 79 -1.53 4.89 -3.03
C ILE A 79 -0.31 5.74 -2.64
N VAL A 80 0.89 5.25 -2.90
CA VAL A 80 2.12 6.06 -2.93
C VAL A 80 2.41 6.38 -4.40
N ALA A 81 2.37 7.65 -4.77
CA ALA A 81 2.42 8.06 -6.17
C ALA A 81 3.67 7.57 -6.89
N GLN A 82 4.82 7.59 -6.21
CA GLN A 82 6.06 6.99 -6.67
C GLN A 82 6.85 6.41 -5.50
N HIS A 83 7.23 5.15 -5.62
CA HIS A 83 8.21 4.55 -4.72
C HIS A 83 9.62 4.83 -5.25
N GLY A 84 10.58 5.03 -4.35
CA GLY A 84 11.93 5.40 -4.74
C GLY A 84 12.06 6.87 -5.15
N ARG A 85 12.94 7.57 -4.44
CA ARG A 85 13.31 8.96 -4.67
C ARG A 85 14.78 9.16 -4.35
N ARG A 86 15.35 10.28 -4.76
CA ARG A 86 16.78 10.59 -4.58
C ARG A 86 17.25 10.37 -3.13
N GLU A 87 16.45 10.74 -2.14
CA GLU A 87 16.76 10.63 -0.72
C GLU A 87 16.51 9.23 -0.13
N ALA A 88 15.68 8.41 -0.79
CA ALA A 88 15.30 7.08 -0.32
C ALA A 88 14.93 6.20 -1.53
N PRO A 89 15.88 5.41 -2.07
CA PRO A 89 15.62 4.56 -3.22
C PRO A 89 14.64 3.42 -2.88
N TYR A 90 13.90 2.97 -3.89
CA TYR A 90 13.16 1.71 -3.85
C TYR A 90 14.16 0.56 -3.84
N ILE A 91 14.16 -0.23 -2.77
CA ILE A 91 15.03 -1.40 -2.61
C ILE A 91 14.21 -2.66 -2.86
N TYR A 92 14.71 -3.55 -3.71
CA TYR A 92 14.05 -4.80 -4.06
C TYR A 92 15.06 -5.94 -4.24
N LEU A 93 14.55 -7.17 -4.30
CA LEU A 93 15.35 -8.36 -4.57
C LEU A 93 14.96 -8.94 -5.93
N ASP A 94 15.90 -8.95 -6.86
CA ASP A 94 15.80 -9.69 -8.11
C ASP A 94 16.10 -11.17 -7.87
N VAL A 95 15.26 -12.05 -8.39
CA VAL A 95 15.52 -13.49 -8.45
C VAL A 95 16.15 -13.80 -9.79
N ILE A 96 17.45 -14.12 -9.81
CA ILE A 96 18.20 -14.39 -11.04
C ILE A 96 18.73 -15.82 -11.08
N PRO A 97 18.64 -16.52 -12.22
CA PRO A 97 19.37 -17.76 -12.43
C PRO A 97 20.84 -17.46 -12.71
N GLU A 98 21.73 -18.24 -12.11
CA GLU A 98 23.16 -18.21 -12.38
C GLU A 98 23.64 -19.63 -12.72
N GLU A 99 24.36 -19.75 -13.83
CA GLU A 99 24.93 -21.01 -14.30
C GLU A 99 26.45 -20.99 -14.16
N LYS A 100 27.01 -22.01 -13.51
CA LYS A 100 28.46 -22.15 -13.28
C LYS A 100 28.91 -23.53 -13.68
N TYR A 101 30.03 -23.61 -14.39
CA TYR A 101 30.67 -24.88 -14.71
C TYR A 101 32.02 -25.00 -14.00
N SER A 102 32.18 -26.09 -13.23
CA SER A 102 33.44 -26.39 -12.54
C SER A 102 34.22 -27.44 -13.32
N ARG A 103 35.36 -27.04 -13.87
CA ARG A 103 36.29 -27.95 -14.57
C ARG A 103 36.91 -29.00 -13.65
N ALA A 104 37.16 -28.67 -12.38
CA ALA A 104 37.82 -29.56 -11.44
C ALA A 104 36.98 -30.78 -11.05
N VAL A 105 35.64 -30.65 -11.12
CA VAL A 105 34.69 -31.73 -10.82
C VAL A 105 33.80 -32.09 -12.00
N ASP A 106 34.11 -31.57 -13.19
CA ASP A 106 33.35 -31.74 -14.44
C ASP A 106 31.82 -31.65 -14.25
N ARG A 107 31.36 -30.56 -13.62
CA ARG A 107 29.96 -30.42 -13.23
C ARG A 107 29.39 -29.03 -13.53
N HIS A 108 28.16 -29.05 -14.04
CA HIS A 108 27.33 -27.87 -14.23
C HIS A 108 26.42 -27.63 -13.02
N PHE A 109 26.34 -26.38 -12.57
CA PHE A 109 25.54 -25.94 -11.45
C PHE A 109 24.58 -24.85 -11.91
N HIS A 110 23.32 -24.97 -11.49
CA HIS A 110 22.31 -23.93 -11.62
C HIS A 110 21.97 -23.43 -10.21
N HIS A 111 22.15 -22.14 -9.99
CA HIS A 111 21.86 -21.48 -8.73
C HIS A 111 20.78 -20.42 -8.94
N THR A 112 19.83 -20.34 -8.00
CA THR A 112 18.93 -19.20 -7.91
C THR A 112 19.51 -18.22 -6.90
N LEU A 113 19.84 -17.00 -7.35
CA LEU A 113 20.39 -15.95 -6.50
C LEU A 113 19.35 -14.86 -6.24
N LEU A 114 19.46 -14.24 -5.06
CA LEU A 114 18.78 -13.00 -4.75
C LEU A 114 19.79 -11.85 -4.87
N ARG A 115 19.52 -10.90 -5.77
CA ARG A 115 20.36 -9.72 -5.96
C ARG A 115 19.60 -8.48 -5.50
N ILE A 116 20.23 -7.67 -4.65
CA ILE A 116 19.67 -6.39 -4.21
C ILE A 116 19.72 -5.40 -5.37
N GLY A 117 18.58 -4.81 -5.69
CA GLY A 117 18.41 -3.73 -6.65
C GLY A 117 17.97 -2.44 -5.98
N PHE A 118 18.24 -1.32 -6.66
CA PHE A 118 17.88 0.03 -6.22
C PHE A 118 17.26 0.80 -7.40
N SER A 119 16.11 1.44 -7.19
CA SER A 119 15.53 2.37 -8.16
C SER A 119 15.21 3.71 -7.50
N TYR A 120 15.63 4.80 -8.14
CA TYR A 120 15.30 6.17 -7.73
C TYR A 120 14.09 6.73 -8.51
N ASP A 121 13.62 5.98 -9.51
CA ASP A 121 12.47 6.29 -10.36
C ASP A 121 11.54 5.07 -10.38
N GLY A 122 11.12 4.63 -9.20
CA GLY A 122 10.35 3.42 -9.03
C GLY A 122 8.88 3.56 -9.44
N PRO A 123 8.12 2.46 -9.34
CA PRO A 123 6.72 2.41 -9.74
C PRO A 123 5.79 3.10 -8.74
N THR A 124 4.52 3.25 -9.10
CA THR A 124 3.45 3.59 -8.13
C THR A 124 3.22 2.38 -7.23
N GLU A 125 3.10 2.59 -5.93
CA GLU A 125 2.78 1.50 -5.00
C GLU A 125 1.35 1.64 -4.48
N ILE A 126 0.64 0.52 -4.44
CA ILE A 126 -0.64 0.42 -3.75
C ILE A 126 -0.46 -0.39 -2.45
N GLY A 127 -0.97 0.16 -1.35
CA GLY A 127 -0.74 -0.39 -0.01
C GLY A 127 -1.88 -0.06 0.94
N GLY A 128 -1.61 -0.21 2.24
CA GLY A 128 -2.54 0.16 3.31
C GLY A 128 -3.90 -0.54 3.27
N LEU A 129 -4.04 -1.63 2.49
CA LEU A 129 -5.32 -2.29 2.29
C LEU A 129 -5.67 -3.14 3.51
N VAL A 130 -6.67 -2.69 4.27
CA VAL A 130 -7.21 -3.47 5.39
C VAL A 130 -8.70 -3.22 5.53
N VAL A 131 -9.42 -4.26 5.94
CA VAL A 131 -10.83 -4.22 6.31
C VAL A 131 -10.95 -4.76 7.72
N HIS A 132 -11.74 -4.08 8.55
CA HIS A 132 -12.05 -4.52 9.91
C HIS A 132 -12.56 -5.98 9.89
N PRO A 133 -12.10 -6.88 10.79
CA PRO A 133 -12.45 -8.30 10.72
C PRO A 133 -13.94 -8.61 10.61
N GLU A 134 -14.78 -7.89 11.36
CA GLU A 134 -16.26 -8.04 11.34
C GLU A 134 -16.90 -7.67 10.01
N TYR A 135 -16.20 -6.90 9.18
CA TYR A 135 -16.68 -6.41 7.87
C TYR A 135 -16.07 -7.21 6.70
N ARG A 136 -15.31 -8.28 6.99
CA ARG A 136 -14.77 -9.17 5.96
C ARG A 136 -15.82 -10.17 5.50
N LYS A 137 -15.80 -10.51 4.21
CA LYS A 137 -16.71 -11.49 3.57
C LYS A 137 -18.20 -11.15 3.67
N VAL A 138 -18.55 -9.89 3.96
CA VAL A 138 -19.93 -9.40 3.86
C VAL A 138 -20.40 -9.36 2.40
N PRO A 139 -21.72 -9.48 2.12
CA PRO A 139 -22.27 -9.51 0.76
C PRO A 139 -21.88 -8.30 -0.11
N GLU A 140 -21.69 -7.13 0.50
CA GLU A 140 -21.34 -5.87 -0.15
C GLU A 140 -19.89 -5.82 -0.68
N ARG A 141 -19.06 -6.82 -0.32
CA ARG A 141 -17.68 -6.96 -0.81
C ARG A 141 -16.83 -5.71 -0.53
N LEU A 142 -16.90 -5.19 0.69
CA LEU A 142 -16.23 -3.96 1.11
C LEU A 142 -14.73 -3.91 0.80
N GLY A 143 -14.02 -5.04 0.94
CA GLY A 143 -12.60 -5.15 0.56
C GLY A 143 -12.34 -4.94 -0.94
N LEU A 144 -13.26 -5.35 -1.80
CA LEU A 144 -13.19 -5.08 -3.23
C LEU A 144 -13.37 -3.59 -3.50
N LEU A 145 -14.38 -2.96 -2.87
CA LEU A 145 -14.69 -1.54 -3.07
C LEU A 145 -13.52 -0.63 -2.65
N ILE A 146 -13.00 -0.80 -1.43
CA ILE A 146 -11.88 0.01 -0.94
C ILE A 146 -10.57 -0.31 -1.66
N SER A 147 -10.43 -1.51 -2.26
CA SER A 147 -9.30 -1.80 -3.14
C SER A 147 -9.42 -1.07 -4.48
N TYR A 148 -10.61 -1.08 -5.09
CA TYR A 148 -10.87 -0.58 -6.44
C TYR A 148 -10.85 0.95 -6.54
N VAL A 149 -11.20 1.65 -5.46
CA VAL A 149 -11.13 3.13 -5.45
C VAL A 149 -9.73 3.64 -5.83
N ARG A 150 -8.67 2.89 -5.51
CA ARG A 150 -7.30 3.25 -5.86
C ARG A 150 -7.11 3.28 -7.37
N PHE A 151 -7.56 2.25 -8.08
CA PHE A 151 -7.46 2.18 -9.53
C PHE A 151 -8.35 3.22 -10.21
N LEU A 152 -9.55 3.48 -9.68
CA LEU A 152 -10.42 4.54 -10.17
C LEU A 152 -9.76 5.92 -10.01
N TYR A 153 -9.15 6.19 -8.86
CA TYR A 153 -8.44 7.44 -8.61
C TYR A 153 -7.20 7.58 -9.51
N ILE A 154 -6.44 6.50 -9.70
CA ILE A 154 -5.30 6.48 -10.63
C ILE A 154 -5.74 6.77 -12.05
N ALA A 155 -6.83 6.15 -12.52
CA ALA A 155 -7.36 6.39 -13.85
C ALA A 155 -7.86 7.84 -14.03
N ALA A 156 -8.57 8.37 -13.05
CA ALA A 156 -9.10 9.74 -13.08
C ALA A 156 -8.00 10.82 -13.00
N HIS A 157 -6.88 10.52 -12.35
CA HIS A 157 -5.78 11.45 -12.12
C HIS A 157 -4.46 10.94 -12.68
N ARG A 158 -4.49 10.40 -13.91
CA ARG A 158 -3.40 9.61 -14.48
C ARG A 158 -2.03 10.29 -14.47
N ALA A 159 -1.97 11.60 -14.62
CA ALA A 159 -0.73 12.38 -14.60
C ALA A 159 0.01 12.37 -13.25
N LEU A 160 -0.63 11.93 -12.17
CA LEU A 160 -0.03 11.85 -10.84
C LEU A 160 0.74 10.54 -10.58
N PHE A 161 0.63 9.55 -11.46
CA PHE A 161 1.07 8.18 -11.20
C PHE A 161 1.98 7.64 -12.30
N ARG A 162 2.72 6.57 -11.99
CA ARG A 162 3.63 5.87 -12.90
C ARG A 162 2.87 4.82 -13.73
N ASP A 163 3.53 4.35 -14.78
CA ASP A 163 2.97 3.35 -15.71
C ASP A 163 2.90 1.94 -15.10
N GLU A 164 3.83 1.66 -14.18
CA GLU A 164 3.91 0.39 -13.46
C GLU A 164 3.36 0.56 -12.03
N LEU A 165 2.60 -0.44 -11.60
CA LEU A 165 2.05 -0.53 -10.25
C LEU A 165 2.63 -1.75 -9.53
N ILE A 166 3.02 -1.57 -8.28
CA ILE A 166 3.43 -2.66 -7.39
C ILE A 166 2.54 -2.73 -6.15
N ALA A 167 2.48 -3.91 -5.55
CA ALA A 167 1.90 -4.11 -4.24
C ALA A 167 2.84 -5.01 -3.42
N ALA A 168 3.32 -4.51 -2.29
CA ALA A 168 4.05 -5.33 -1.34
C ALA A 168 3.04 -6.08 -0.46
N VAL A 169 3.10 -7.41 -0.46
CA VAL A 169 2.24 -8.26 0.35
C VAL A 169 3.05 -8.79 1.52
N LEU A 170 2.46 -8.80 2.71
CA LEU A 170 3.07 -9.45 3.86
C LEU A 170 3.29 -10.95 3.56
N PRO A 171 4.39 -11.54 4.03
CA PRO A 171 4.55 -12.99 3.96
C PRO A 171 3.37 -13.65 4.67
N PRO A 172 2.97 -14.86 4.27
CA PRO A 172 1.94 -15.60 4.99
C PRO A 172 2.32 -15.69 6.47
N PRO A 173 1.36 -15.54 7.40
CA PRO A 173 1.63 -15.72 8.83
C PRO A 173 2.22 -17.12 9.02
N GLY A 174 3.43 -17.17 9.57
CA GLY A 174 4.26 -18.37 9.53
C GLY A 174 3.61 -19.58 10.20
N ALA A 175 3.63 -20.71 9.49
CA ALA A 175 4.16 -21.91 10.11
C ALA A 175 5.58 -21.55 10.59
N GLY A 176 5.80 -21.60 11.90
CA GLY A 176 7.04 -21.14 12.52
C GLY A 176 8.28 -21.73 11.86
N GLY A 177 9.22 -20.87 11.49
CA GLY A 177 10.62 -21.24 11.33
C GLY A 177 11.30 -21.08 12.68
N THR A 178 11.98 -22.15 13.10
CA THR A 178 12.75 -22.36 14.34
C THR A 178 13.46 -21.14 14.92
#